data_AF-D8FGX3-F1
#
_entry.id   AF-D8FGX3-F1
#
_cell.length_a   1.000
_cell.length_b   1.000
_cell.length_c   1.000
_cell.angle_alpha   90.00
_cell.angle_beta   90.00
_cell.angle_gamma   90.00
#
_symmetry.space_group_name_H-M   'P 1'
#
loop_
_entity.id
_entity.type
_entity.pdbx_description
1 polymer ?
#
loop_
_entity_poly.entity_id
_entity_poly.type
_entity_poly.pdbx_seq_one_letter_code
_entity_poly.pdbx_strand_id
1 'polypeptide(L)'
;MFKYVDYYQEYGRIMQFNKNKKEPIHRWYPFVEGYSKEFIKSIIDEVNKKDLVCLEPFSGSGTTSLELQHNNIPCYSFEINPLMYIIAKVKLENDYDLNKVELWHDFVQTKRAVINADLKTVFSTLYEGYNKRKWNYDKIVGLAVQKLKMAIDLIKEEKYKNLFFVVLSSILLDVSNLYRNGKCLSYKKNWEEITLSEADVFKKFDDKINKEIKKDIQSIKKTAQNNQNILFNEDSRVGIEKEVENNSIDLVITSPPYLNSRDYTDTYMLELKTLGLTNTYEEVRNLREKTLRSHVQIKWQDNESINNKTLESTLKLLKDCSGDQEMWNSSILDMVRLYFVDMQKIFHVIYKKVKLGGRIYFNVSNSAYFNVMINTLEICAEIAESEGFKVIEIRKARKLKPSPQQKEQIENLLEGVIVMEK
;
A
#
# COMPACT_ATOMS: atom_id res chain seq x y z
N MET A 1 6.28 13.72 -28.22
CA MET A 1 4.89 13.54 -27.75
C MET A 1 4.60 12.06 -27.74
N PHE A 2 4.21 11.51 -26.58
CA PHE A 2 4.02 10.06 -26.41
C PHE A 2 2.77 9.55 -27.11
N LYS A 3 2.79 8.28 -27.53
CA LYS A 3 1.64 7.59 -28.11
C LYS A 3 0.67 7.21 -26.99
N TYR A 4 -0.52 7.80 -26.98
CA TYR A 4 -1.61 7.37 -26.11
C TYR A 4 -2.48 6.32 -26.79
N VAL A 5 -2.85 5.27 -26.06
CA VAL A 5 -3.75 4.20 -26.55
C VAL A 5 -4.92 4.02 -25.60
N ASP A 6 -6.13 3.86 -26.14
CA ASP A 6 -7.34 3.63 -25.35
C ASP A 6 -7.37 2.21 -24.80
N TYR A 7 -7.37 2.08 -23.47
CA TYR A 7 -7.51 0.82 -22.74
C TYR A 7 -8.68 0.87 -21.75
N TYR A 8 -9.62 1.81 -21.92
CA TYR A 8 -10.70 2.02 -20.96
C TYR A 8 -11.58 0.78 -20.76
N GLN A 9 -11.79 -0.02 -21.81
CA GLN A 9 -12.62 -1.23 -21.72
C GLN A 9 -11.88 -2.37 -21.04
N GLU A 10 -10.61 -2.52 -21.38
CA GLU A 10 -9.68 -3.55 -20.93
C GLU A 10 -9.32 -3.34 -19.45
N TYR A 11 -8.94 -2.11 -19.10
CA TYR A 11 -8.42 -1.75 -17.78
C TYR A 11 -9.49 -1.23 -16.81
N GLY A 12 -10.54 -0.55 -17.29
CA GLY A 12 -11.42 0.24 -16.42
C GLY A 12 -11.96 -0.50 -15.18
N ARG A 13 -12.31 -1.79 -15.32
CA ARG A 13 -12.83 -2.63 -14.22
C ARG A 13 -11.75 -3.35 -13.40
N ILE A 14 -10.50 -3.42 -13.88
CA ILE A 14 -9.41 -4.19 -13.27
C ILE A 14 -8.32 -3.30 -12.64
N MET A 15 -8.35 -1.99 -12.87
CA MET A 15 -7.51 -1.00 -12.16
C MET A 15 -7.97 -0.69 -10.73
N GLN A 16 -8.78 -1.55 -10.14
CA GLN A 16 -9.32 -1.36 -8.79
C GLN A 16 -9.28 -2.67 -8.01
N PHE A 17 -8.85 -2.59 -6.76
CA PHE A 17 -8.76 -3.75 -5.87
C PHE A 17 -10.11 -4.40 -5.53
N ASN A 18 -11.24 -3.74 -5.80
CA ASN A 18 -12.57 -4.18 -5.36
C ASN A 18 -12.90 -5.64 -5.72
N LYS A 19 -12.40 -6.15 -6.85
CA LYS A 19 -12.58 -7.55 -7.27
C LYS A 19 -11.88 -8.54 -6.33
N ASN A 20 -10.73 -8.17 -5.78
CA ASN A 20 -9.92 -9.03 -4.91
C ASN A 20 -10.52 -9.21 -3.50
N LYS A 21 -11.48 -8.37 -3.08
CA LYS A 21 -12.01 -8.36 -1.70
C LYS A 21 -12.67 -9.68 -1.25
N LYS A 22 -13.09 -10.53 -2.19
CA LYS A 22 -13.72 -11.83 -1.91
C LYS A 22 -12.82 -13.01 -2.26
N GLU A 23 -11.73 -12.76 -2.97
CA GLU A 23 -10.83 -13.79 -3.45
C GLU A 23 -10.05 -14.41 -2.28
N PRO A 24 -9.85 -15.75 -2.29
CA PRO A 24 -8.99 -16.42 -1.31
C PRO A 24 -7.66 -15.71 -1.14
N ILE A 25 -7.14 -15.66 0.09
CA ILE A 25 -5.88 -15.00 0.48
C ILE A 25 -5.91 -13.46 0.38
N HIS A 26 -6.43 -12.88 -0.71
CA HIS A 26 -6.58 -11.42 -0.81
C HIS A 26 -7.54 -10.87 0.25
N ARG A 27 -8.61 -11.59 0.57
CA ARG A 27 -9.59 -11.19 1.59
C ARG A 27 -9.06 -11.25 3.03
N TRP A 28 -7.87 -11.79 3.26
CA TRP A 28 -7.31 -11.90 4.62
C TRP A 28 -7.12 -10.54 5.29
N TYR A 29 -6.96 -9.47 4.49
CA TYR A 29 -6.95 -8.08 4.96
C TYR A 29 -7.79 -7.18 4.04
N PRO A 30 -8.62 -6.26 4.57
CA PRO A 30 -9.50 -5.38 3.78
C PRO A 30 -8.75 -4.20 3.12
N PHE A 31 -7.83 -4.51 2.20
CA PHE A 31 -7.06 -3.55 1.41
C PHE A 31 -7.92 -2.92 0.30
N VAL A 32 -7.62 -1.67 -0.12
CA VAL A 32 -8.36 -1.01 -1.22
C VAL A 32 -7.49 -0.25 -2.23
N GLU A 33 -6.24 0.05 -1.89
CA GLU A 33 -5.37 0.97 -2.62
C GLU A 33 -4.43 0.26 -3.61
N GLY A 34 -4.96 -0.73 -4.33
CA GLY A 34 -4.21 -1.44 -5.38
C GLY A 34 -5.06 -1.74 -6.61
N TYR A 35 -4.41 -2.31 -7.62
CA TYR A 35 -5.09 -2.90 -8.78
C TYR A 35 -5.51 -4.35 -8.50
N SER A 36 -6.33 -4.91 -9.38
CA SER A 36 -6.86 -6.27 -9.25
C SER A 36 -5.86 -7.33 -9.73
N LYS A 37 -6.10 -8.60 -9.36
CA LYS A 37 -5.35 -9.73 -9.91
C LYS A 37 -5.49 -9.86 -11.43
N GLU A 38 -6.63 -9.45 -11.98
CA GLU A 38 -6.87 -9.52 -13.43
C GLU A 38 -5.97 -8.55 -14.21
N PHE A 39 -5.55 -7.44 -13.61
CA PHE A 39 -4.59 -6.53 -14.24
C PHE A 39 -3.23 -7.21 -14.42
N ILE A 40 -2.72 -7.86 -13.37
CA ILE A 40 -1.46 -8.62 -13.43
C ILE A 40 -1.58 -9.74 -14.47
N LYS A 41 -2.69 -10.49 -14.45
CA LYS A 41 -2.95 -11.53 -15.44
C LYS A 41 -2.91 -11.00 -16.88
N SER A 42 -3.55 -9.85 -17.14
CA SER A 42 -3.58 -9.25 -18.48
C SER A 42 -2.18 -8.93 -19.00
N ILE A 43 -1.28 -8.47 -18.13
CA ILE A 43 0.11 -8.17 -18.49
C ILE A 43 0.90 -9.45 -18.73
N ILE A 44 0.74 -10.47 -17.89
CA ILE A 44 1.44 -11.75 -18.07
C ILE A 44 1.01 -12.44 -19.37
N ASP A 45 -0.29 -12.42 -19.67
CA ASP A 45 -0.83 -12.97 -20.91
C ASP A 45 -0.33 -12.20 -22.15
N GLU A 46 -0.14 -10.87 -22.04
CA GLU A 46 0.41 -10.04 -23.12
C GLU A 46 1.91 -10.27 -23.34
N VAL A 47 2.69 -10.32 -22.26
CA VAL A 47 4.14 -10.56 -22.34
C VAL A 47 4.42 -11.97 -22.88
N ASN A 48 3.56 -12.94 -22.55
CA ASN A 48 3.57 -14.32 -23.07
C ASN A 48 4.97 -14.96 -23.13
N LYS A 49 5.77 -14.73 -22.09
CA LYS A 49 7.14 -15.23 -21.98
C LYS A 49 7.23 -16.23 -20.85
N LYS A 50 7.96 -17.32 -21.08
CA LYS A 50 8.31 -18.31 -20.05
C LYS A 50 9.50 -17.82 -19.23
N ASP A 51 9.63 -18.33 -18.01
CA ASP A 51 10.79 -18.10 -17.14
C ASP A 51 11.07 -16.62 -16.86
N LEU A 52 10.00 -15.88 -16.52
CA LEU A 52 10.09 -14.48 -16.10
C LEU A 52 10.71 -14.37 -14.71
N VAL A 53 11.52 -13.32 -14.51
CA VAL A 53 11.84 -12.80 -13.17
C VAL A 53 11.28 -11.38 -13.08
N CYS A 54 10.47 -11.15 -12.05
CA CYS A 54 9.73 -9.91 -11.90
C CYS A 54 10.23 -9.02 -10.75
N LEU A 55 9.88 -7.74 -10.81
CA LEU A 55 10.12 -6.75 -9.76
C LEU A 55 8.85 -5.93 -9.50
N GLU A 56 8.51 -5.74 -8.22
CA GLU A 56 7.44 -4.86 -7.72
C GLU A 56 8.03 -3.90 -6.64
N PRO A 57 8.41 -2.67 -7.02
CA PRO A 57 8.96 -1.67 -6.11
C PRO A 57 8.02 -1.20 -4.99
N PHE A 58 6.70 -1.33 -5.14
CA PHE A 58 5.69 -0.79 -4.23
C PHE A 58 4.62 -1.85 -3.92
N SER A 59 5.04 -2.91 -3.24
CA SER A 59 4.28 -4.17 -3.07
C SER A 59 2.92 -3.99 -2.38
N GLY A 60 2.79 -3.03 -1.47
CA GLY A 60 1.59 -2.85 -0.67
C GLY A 60 1.24 -4.15 0.05
N SER A 61 0.01 -4.63 -0.11
CA SER A 61 -0.41 -5.92 0.45
C SER A 61 0.10 -7.16 -0.30
N GLY A 62 0.98 -7.02 -1.29
CA GLY A 62 1.60 -8.14 -2.03
C GLY A 62 0.70 -8.78 -3.09
N THR A 63 -0.12 -8.00 -3.78
CA THR A 63 -1.01 -8.53 -4.85
C THR A 63 -0.19 -9.10 -6.02
N THR A 64 0.77 -8.32 -6.51
CA THR A 64 1.62 -8.69 -7.65
C THR A 64 2.43 -9.94 -7.36
N SER A 65 3.17 -9.95 -6.25
CA SER A 65 4.00 -11.08 -5.86
C SER A 65 3.20 -12.34 -5.57
N LEU A 66 1.97 -12.23 -5.01
CA LEU A 66 1.10 -13.38 -4.79
C LEU A 66 0.61 -14.00 -6.10
N GLU A 67 0.12 -13.18 -7.03
CA GLU A 67 -0.39 -13.69 -8.30
C GLU A 67 0.72 -14.25 -9.19
N LEU A 68 1.92 -13.64 -9.14
CA LEU A 68 3.09 -14.19 -9.80
C LEU A 68 3.54 -15.52 -9.16
N GLN A 69 3.51 -15.62 -7.83
CA GLN A 69 3.79 -16.87 -7.12
C GLN A 69 2.84 -18.00 -7.53
N HIS A 70 1.53 -17.72 -7.65
CA HIS A 70 0.54 -18.70 -8.13
C HIS A 70 0.86 -19.26 -9.53
N ASN A 71 1.64 -18.52 -10.32
CA ASN A 71 2.14 -18.89 -11.65
C ASN A 71 3.62 -19.38 -11.62
N ASN A 72 4.20 -19.61 -10.44
CA ASN A 72 5.62 -19.96 -10.24
C ASN A 72 6.62 -18.94 -10.81
N ILE A 73 6.27 -17.66 -10.79
CA ILE A 73 7.13 -16.57 -11.28
C ILE A 73 7.80 -15.87 -10.07
N PRO A 74 9.15 -15.87 -9.98
CA PRO A 74 9.87 -15.09 -8.99
C PRO A 74 9.55 -13.60 -9.09
N CYS A 75 9.25 -12.95 -7.96
CA CYS A 75 8.99 -11.52 -7.91
C CYS A 75 9.69 -10.88 -6.71
N TYR A 76 10.77 -10.13 -6.97
CA TYR A 76 11.41 -9.28 -5.98
C TYR A 76 10.44 -8.15 -5.61
N SER A 77 10.18 -7.95 -4.32
CA SER A 77 9.14 -7.02 -3.86
C SER A 77 9.63 -6.16 -2.71
N PHE A 78 9.32 -4.87 -2.75
CA PHE A 78 9.71 -3.92 -1.70
C PHE A 78 8.47 -3.23 -1.12
N GLU A 79 8.43 -3.09 0.20
CA GLU A 79 7.38 -2.35 0.90
C GLU A 79 7.96 -1.69 2.14
N ILE A 80 7.82 -0.37 2.27
CA ILE A 80 8.37 0.37 3.41
C ILE A 80 7.46 0.30 4.64
N ASN A 81 6.13 0.21 4.45
CA ASN A 81 5.17 0.15 5.53
C ASN A 81 5.22 -1.24 6.20
N PRO A 82 5.62 -1.33 7.49
CA PRO A 82 5.82 -2.61 8.15
C PRO A 82 4.53 -3.43 8.27
N LEU A 83 3.36 -2.79 8.36
CA LEU A 83 2.08 -3.50 8.37
C LEU A 83 1.82 -4.18 7.03
N MET A 84 1.97 -3.44 5.93
CA MET A 84 1.74 -3.95 4.59
C MET A 84 2.74 -5.05 4.22
N TYR A 85 4.00 -4.89 4.64
CA TYR A 85 5.02 -5.92 4.53
C TYR A 85 4.62 -7.22 5.24
N ILE A 86 4.19 -7.17 6.51
CA ILE A 86 3.76 -8.38 7.25
C ILE A 86 2.53 -9.01 6.57
N ILE A 87 1.56 -8.21 6.11
CA ILE A 87 0.39 -8.70 5.38
C ILE A 87 0.81 -9.43 4.10
N ALA A 88 1.70 -8.83 3.30
CA ALA A 88 2.22 -9.45 2.09
C ALA A 88 2.96 -10.76 2.43
N LYS A 89 3.83 -10.75 3.44
CA LYS A 89 4.57 -11.93 3.92
C LYS A 89 3.65 -13.09 4.27
N VAL A 90 2.60 -12.82 5.06
CA VAL A 90 1.62 -13.83 5.48
C VAL A 90 0.85 -14.40 4.29
N LYS A 91 0.50 -13.57 3.30
CA LYS A 91 -0.20 -14.01 2.10
C LYS A 91 0.68 -14.85 1.15
N LEU A 92 1.99 -14.60 1.14
CA LEU A 92 2.96 -15.33 0.32
C LEU A 92 3.35 -16.68 0.92
N GLU A 93 3.17 -16.88 2.22
CA GLU A 93 3.37 -18.18 2.84
C GLU A 93 2.38 -19.22 2.28
N ASN A 94 2.90 -20.29 1.69
CA ASN A 94 2.10 -21.28 0.94
C ASN A 94 2.10 -22.68 1.59
N ASP A 95 2.65 -22.80 2.80
CA ASP A 95 2.89 -24.07 3.48
C ASP A 95 2.17 -24.21 4.84
N TYR A 96 1.18 -23.36 5.12
CA TYR A 96 0.42 -23.43 6.37
C TYR A 96 -0.18 -24.82 6.60
N ASP A 97 0.03 -25.37 7.80
CA ASP A 97 -0.60 -26.61 8.27
C ASP A 97 -1.89 -26.26 9.01
N LEU A 98 -3.02 -26.76 8.53
CA LEU A 98 -4.33 -26.52 9.13
C LEU A 98 -4.39 -26.99 10.60
N ASN A 99 -3.77 -28.13 10.92
CA ASN A 99 -3.77 -28.64 12.30
C ASN A 99 -3.02 -27.69 13.24
N LYS A 100 -1.95 -27.06 12.74
CA LYS A 100 -1.21 -26.04 13.49
C LYS A 100 -2.01 -24.75 13.63
N VAL A 101 -2.76 -24.34 12.60
CA VAL A 101 -3.67 -23.19 12.70
C VAL A 101 -4.73 -23.46 13.77
N GLU A 102 -5.33 -24.65 13.81
CA GLU A 102 -6.29 -25.04 14.84
C GLU A 102 -5.67 -25.05 16.24
N LEU A 103 -4.52 -25.70 16.40
CA LEU A 103 -3.77 -25.72 17.66
C LEU A 103 -3.48 -24.31 18.19
N TRP A 104 -2.97 -23.41 17.34
CA TRP A 104 -2.65 -22.05 17.75
C TRP A 104 -3.90 -21.19 17.95
N HIS A 105 -5.00 -21.48 17.26
CA HIS A 105 -6.28 -20.83 17.49
C HIS A 105 -6.81 -21.17 18.90
N ASP A 106 -6.85 -22.45 19.26
CA ASP A 106 -7.29 -22.91 20.59
C ASP A 106 -6.38 -22.34 21.70
N PHE A 107 -5.07 -22.27 21.44
CA PHE A 107 -4.11 -21.64 22.32
C PHE A 107 -4.44 -20.15 22.56
N VAL A 108 -4.69 -19.37 21.50
CA VAL A 108 -5.06 -17.95 21.61
C VAL A 108 -6.37 -17.77 22.37
N GLN A 109 -7.37 -18.62 22.12
CA GLN A 109 -8.65 -18.60 22.84
C GLN A 109 -8.48 -18.85 24.34
N THR A 110 -7.64 -19.81 24.70
CA THR A 110 -7.32 -20.12 26.11
C THR A 110 -6.54 -18.98 26.77
N LYS A 111 -5.51 -18.45 26.09
CA LYS A 111 -4.63 -17.42 26.66
C LYS A 111 -5.34 -16.08 26.83
N ARG A 112 -6.11 -15.61 25.83
CA ARG A 112 -6.81 -14.32 25.93
C ARG A 112 -7.80 -14.25 27.10
N ALA A 113 -8.34 -15.39 27.54
CA ALA A 113 -9.29 -15.46 28.65
C ALA A 113 -8.64 -15.22 30.03
N VAL A 114 -7.36 -15.55 30.19
CA VAL A 114 -6.64 -15.45 31.46
C VAL A 114 -5.66 -14.28 31.52
N ILE A 115 -5.37 -13.64 30.37
CA ILE A 115 -4.48 -12.48 30.32
C ILE A 115 -5.12 -11.28 31.02
N ASN A 116 -4.38 -10.71 31.96
CA ASN A 116 -4.65 -9.37 32.47
C ASN A 116 -3.93 -8.34 31.60
N ALA A 117 -4.69 -7.52 30.88
CA ALA A 117 -4.17 -6.53 29.95
C ALA A 117 -4.19 -5.13 30.55
N ASP A 118 -3.26 -4.28 30.12
CA ASP A 118 -3.22 -2.85 30.45
C ASP A 118 -3.12 -2.01 29.17
N LEU A 119 -3.66 -0.80 29.21
CA LEU A 119 -3.75 0.12 28.08
C LEU A 119 -2.70 1.22 28.18
N LYS A 120 -1.43 0.84 28.01
CA LYS A 120 -0.29 1.77 27.99
C LYS A 120 -0.04 2.27 26.57
N THR A 121 -0.04 3.58 26.38
CA THR A 121 0.27 4.19 25.08
C THR A 121 0.61 5.67 25.22
N VAL A 122 1.51 6.16 24.36
CA VAL A 122 1.78 7.61 24.20
C VAL A 122 0.75 8.30 23.29
N PHE A 123 -0.06 7.51 22.56
CA PHE A 123 -1.05 8.03 21.63
C PHE A 123 -2.33 8.39 22.38
N SER A 124 -2.49 9.69 22.64
CA SER A 124 -3.56 10.23 23.50
C SER A 124 -4.97 9.81 23.08
N THR A 125 -5.23 9.63 21.79
CA THR A 125 -6.56 9.25 21.27
C THR A 125 -6.76 7.75 21.10
N LEU A 126 -5.77 6.89 21.36
CA LEU A 126 -5.90 5.46 21.03
C LEU A 126 -7.00 4.77 21.87
N TYR A 127 -7.06 5.08 23.17
CA TYR A 127 -8.04 4.50 24.09
C TYR A 127 -8.87 5.58 24.78
N GLU A 128 -10.11 5.25 25.08
CA GLU A 128 -10.99 6.02 25.96
C GLU A 128 -10.29 6.36 27.29
N GLY A 129 -10.60 7.54 27.84
CA GLY A 129 -10.06 7.97 29.11
C GLY A 129 -10.75 9.22 29.63
N TYR A 130 -10.47 9.53 30.90
CA TYR A 130 -11.07 10.67 31.58
C TYR A 130 -10.81 11.99 30.82
N ASN A 131 -11.84 12.83 30.67
CA ASN A 131 -11.81 14.12 29.96
C ASN A 131 -11.41 14.08 28.48
N LYS A 132 -11.39 12.91 27.82
CA LYS A 132 -11.18 12.85 26.36
C LYS A 132 -12.49 13.12 25.63
N ARG A 133 -12.42 13.90 24.55
CA ARG A 133 -13.57 14.17 23.66
C ARG A 133 -13.66 13.18 22.49
N LYS A 134 -12.58 12.47 22.19
CA LYS A 134 -12.47 11.56 21.04
C LYS A 134 -11.49 10.44 21.37
N TRP A 135 -11.84 9.21 21.01
CA TRP A 135 -10.98 8.04 21.18
C TRP A 135 -11.26 6.96 20.13
N ASN A 136 -10.22 6.21 19.76
CA ASN A 136 -10.31 5.21 18.70
C ASN A 136 -10.97 3.91 19.19
N TYR A 137 -10.75 3.53 20.44
CA TYR A 137 -11.39 2.37 21.07
C TYR A 137 -11.97 2.72 22.42
N ASP A 138 -13.18 2.25 22.68
CA ASP A 138 -13.74 2.19 24.03
C ASP A 138 -12.83 1.33 24.91
N LYS A 139 -12.81 1.61 26.22
CA LYS A 139 -11.86 0.96 27.13
C LYS A 139 -11.96 -0.58 27.09
N ILE A 140 -13.18 -1.11 27.05
CA ILE A 140 -13.45 -2.56 26.99
C ILE A 140 -12.91 -3.17 25.69
N VAL A 141 -13.14 -2.50 24.55
CA VAL A 141 -12.64 -2.94 23.24
C VAL A 141 -11.10 -2.92 23.21
N GLY A 142 -10.48 -1.85 23.72
CA GLY A 142 -9.03 -1.74 23.81
C GLY A 142 -8.41 -2.87 24.62
N LEU A 143 -9.02 -3.22 25.77
CA LEU A 143 -8.56 -4.34 26.61
C LEU A 143 -8.68 -5.68 25.88
N ALA A 144 -9.79 -5.92 25.18
CA ALA A 144 -9.99 -7.14 24.40
C ALA A 144 -8.95 -7.27 23.27
N VAL A 145 -8.69 -6.20 22.52
CA VAL A 145 -7.65 -6.16 21.48
C VAL A 145 -6.27 -6.43 22.09
N GLN A 146 -5.95 -5.83 23.23
CA GLN A 146 -4.67 -6.04 23.90
C GLN A 146 -4.51 -7.48 24.41
N LYS A 147 -5.57 -8.11 24.94
CA LYS A 147 -5.57 -9.54 25.32
C LYS A 147 -5.26 -10.44 24.13
N LEU A 148 -5.88 -10.17 22.97
CA LEU A 148 -5.59 -10.91 21.73
C LEU A 148 -4.13 -10.71 21.30
N LYS A 149 -3.66 -9.46 21.26
CA LYS A 149 -2.27 -9.13 20.89
C LYS A 149 -1.28 -9.88 21.79
N MET A 150 -1.45 -9.79 23.11
CA MET A 150 -0.58 -10.48 24.08
C MET A 150 -0.63 -12.00 23.93
N ALA A 151 -1.80 -12.59 23.64
CA ALA A 151 -1.91 -14.02 23.39
C ALA A 151 -1.18 -14.45 22.11
N ILE A 152 -1.29 -13.65 21.04
CA ILE A 152 -0.60 -13.87 19.76
C ILE A 152 0.92 -13.75 19.93
N ASP A 153 1.38 -12.79 20.73
CA ASP A 153 2.81 -12.58 21.00
C ASP A 153 3.48 -13.77 21.69
N LEU A 154 2.70 -14.65 22.34
CA LEU A 154 3.18 -15.88 22.98
C LEU A 154 3.30 -17.08 22.01
N ILE A 155 2.84 -16.96 20.76
CA ILE A 155 3.00 -18.00 19.74
C ILE A 155 4.49 -18.10 19.38
N LYS A 156 5.05 -19.32 19.50
CA LYS A 156 6.48 -19.57 19.25
C LYS A 156 6.83 -19.72 17.77
N GLU A 157 5.86 -20.14 16.96
CA GLU A 157 6.07 -20.36 15.53
C GLU A 157 5.76 -19.07 14.77
N GLU A 158 6.81 -18.41 14.29
CA GLU A 158 6.77 -17.06 13.69
C GLU A 158 5.76 -16.94 12.53
N LYS A 159 5.64 -17.95 11.67
CA LYS A 159 4.66 -17.93 10.57
C LYS A 159 3.21 -17.87 11.06
N TYR A 160 2.89 -18.64 12.10
CA TYR A 160 1.56 -18.62 12.68
C TYR A 160 1.34 -17.36 13.52
N LYS A 161 2.34 -16.90 14.28
CA LYS A 161 2.28 -15.60 14.97
C LYS A 161 1.90 -14.47 14.00
N ASN A 162 2.56 -14.40 12.85
CA ASN A 162 2.26 -13.42 11.82
C ASN A 162 0.87 -13.62 11.20
N LEU A 163 0.44 -14.86 10.95
CA LEU A 163 -0.92 -15.15 10.48
C LEU A 163 -1.98 -14.59 11.44
N PHE A 164 -1.89 -14.90 12.74
CA PHE A 164 -2.85 -14.37 13.73
C PHE A 164 -2.71 -12.87 13.95
N PHE A 165 -1.52 -12.30 13.80
CA PHE A 165 -1.30 -10.85 13.78
C PHE A 165 -2.09 -10.19 12.64
N VAL A 166 -2.07 -10.77 11.44
CA VAL A 166 -2.85 -10.27 10.29
C VAL A 166 -4.35 -10.46 10.49
N VAL A 167 -4.78 -11.56 11.11
CA VAL A 167 -6.18 -11.72 11.51
C VAL A 167 -6.60 -10.60 12.46
N LEU A 168 -5.81 -10.30 13.50
CA LEU A 168 -6.10 -9.22 14.43
C LEU A 168 -6.14 -7.88 13.69
N SER A 169 -5.13 -7.59 12.86
CA SER A 169 -5.06 -6.33 12.10
C SER A 169 -6.28 -6.11 11.20
N SER A 170 -6.81 -7.18 10.61
CA SER A 170 -7.95 -7.12 9.69
C SER A 170 -9.27 -6.69 10.34
N ILE A 171 -9.41 -6.86 11.67
CA ILE A 171 -10.65 -6.52 12.40
C ILE A 171 -10.57 -5.19 13.14
N LEU A 172 -9.38 -4.57 13.24
CA LEU A 172 -9.15 -3.41 14.11
C LEU A 172 -10.05 -2.22 13.75
N LEU A 173 -10.15 -1.88 12.46
CA LEU A 173 -10.99 -0.78 12.01
C LEU A 173 -12.49 -1.05 12.29
N ASP A 174 -12.92 -2.30 12.12
CA ASP A 174 -14.30 -2.73 12.35
C ASP A 174 -14.72 -2.59 13.82
N VAL A 175 -13.82 -2.90 14.76
CA VAL A 175 -14.09 -2.78 16.20
C VAL A 175 -13.78 -1.40 16.77
N SER A 176 -13.10 -0.55 16.01
CA SER A 176 -12.82 0.84 16.41
C SER A 176 -13.98 1.79 16.16
N ASN A 177 -13.83 3.02 16.66
CA ASN A 177 -14.70 4.16 16.38
C ASN A 177 -14.38 4.82 15.03
N LEU A 178 -13.45 4.26 14.24
CA LEU A 178 -12.91 4.87 13.02
C LEU A 178 -13.29 4.11 11.75
N TYR A 179 -13.27 4.80 10.61
CA TYR A 179 -13.34 4.24 9.26
C TYR A 179 -12.38 4.97 8.32
N ARG A 180 -12.07 4.37 7.16
CA ARG A 180 -11.29 5.03 6.10
C ARG A 180 -12.21 5.84 5.19
N ASN A 181 -11.99 7.16 5.13
CA ASN A 181 -12.76 8.05 4.24
C ASN A 181 -12.17 8.15 2.82
N GLY A 182 -11.11 7.37 2.53
CA GLY A 182 -10.38 7.39 1.27
C GLY A 182 -9.14 8.29 1.26
N LYS A 183 -8.90 9.13 2.26
CA LYS A 183 -7.64 9.91 2.41
C LYS A 183 -6.95 9.63 3.74
N CYS A 184 -7.73 9.49 4.81
CA CYS A 184 -7.25 9.28 6.16
C CYS A 184 -8.33 8.54 7.00
N LEU A 185 -8.05 8.39 8.28
CA LEU A 185 -9.01 7.89 9.26
C LEU A 185 -9.99 9.00 9.68
N SER A 186 -11.26 8.63 9.82
CA SER A 186 -12.33 9.50 10.31
C SER A 186 -13.22 8.74 11.29
N TYR A 187 -13.92 9.45 12.16
CA TYR A 187 -14.83 8.83 13.13
C TYR A 187 -16.12 8.38 12.44
N LYS A 188 -16.58 7.16 12.77
CA LYS A 188 -17.88 6.64 12.32
C LYS A 188 -18.99 7.61 12.73
N LYS A 189 -20.05 7.66 11.93
CA LYS A 189 -21.26 8.41 12.31
C LYS A 189 -21.82 7.82 13.61
N ASN A 190 -22.17 8.67 14.57
CA ASN A 190 -22.68 8.29 15.89
C ASN A 190 -21.76 7.29 16.64
N TRP A 191 -20.44 7.40 16.46
CA TRP A 191 -19.49 6.47 17.07
C TRP A 191 -19.61 6.38 18.61
N GLU A 192 -20.04 7.45 19.28
CA GLU A 192 -20.27 7.51 20.73
C GLU A 192 -21.44 6.62 21.20
N GLU A 193 -22.35 6.27 20.28
CA GLU A 193 -23.50 5.38 20.55
C GLU A 193 -23.18 3.91 20.23
N ILE A 194 -22.04 3.64 19.57
CA ILE A 194 -21.64 2.28 19.19
C ILE A 194 -20.97 1.62 20.39
N THR A 195 -21.65 0.67 21.02
CA THR A 195 -21.08 -0.13 22.10
C THR A 195 -20.73 -1.53 21.62
N LEU A 196 -19.48 -1.95 21.83
CA LEU A 196 -19.03 -3.33 21.59
C LEU A 196 -18.53 -3.94 22.90
N SER A 197 -18.92 -5.19 23.14
CA SER A 197 -18.40 -5.98 24.25
C SER A 197 -17.07 -6.65 23.91
N GLU A 198 -16.38 -7.16 24.93
CA GLU A 198 -15.20 -8.02 24.73
C GLU A 198 -15.54 -9.26 23.88
N ALA A 199 -16.71 -9.85 24.10
CA ALA A 199 -17.19 -11.02 23.36
C ALA A 199 -17.37 -10.70 21.86
N ASP A 200 -17.79 -9.48 21.50
CA ASP A 200 -17.94 -9.06 20.10
C ASP A 200 -16.59 -8.99 19.37
N VAL A 201 -15.56 -8.48 20.05
CA VAL A 201 -14.19 -8.42 19.52
C VAL A 201 -13.63 -9.82 19.30
N PHE A 202 -13.74 -10.68 20.31
CA PHE A 202 -13.28 -12.07 20.21
C PHE A 202 -14.04 -12.85 19.15
N LYS A 203 -15.36 -12.64 19.03
CA LYS A 203 -16.19 -13.27 18.00
C LYS A 203 -15.76 -12.85 16.61
N LYS A 204 -15.47 -11.57 16.37
CA LYS A 204 -14.97 -11.09 15.06
C LYS A 204 -13.63 -11.73 14.70
N PHE A 205 -12.72 -11.83 15.67
CA PHE A 205 -11.42 -12.49 15.48
C PHE A 205 -11.58 -13.98 15.14
N ASP A 206 -12.39 -14.71 15.91
CA ASP A 206 -12.63 -16.14 15.70
C ASP A 206 -13.38 -16.42 14.40
N ASP A 207 -14.37 -15.58 14.06
CA ASP A 207 -15.11 -15.69 12.82
C ASP A 207 -14.19 -15.50 11.61
N LYS A 208 -13.24 -14.56 11.66
CA LYS A 208 -12.26 -14.35 10.58
C LYS A 208 -11.43 -15.61 10.34
N ILE A 209 -10.99 -16.27 11.42
CA ILE A 209 -10.21 -17.52 11.33
C ILE A 209 -11.05 -18.65 10.76
N ASN A 210 -12.22 -18.90 11.35
CA ASN A 210 -13.06 -20.05 11.01
C ASN A 210 -13.76 -19.92 9.65
N LYS A 211 -14.17 -18.72 9.27
CA LYS A 211 -14.96 -18.49 8.05
C LYS A 211 -14.10 -18.19 6.83
N GLU A 212 -12.88 -17.66 7.02
CA GLU A 212 -12.03 -17.23 5.92
C GLU A 212 -10.68 -17.95 5.93
N ILE A 213 -9.86 -17.78 6.97
CA ILE A 213 -8.46 -18.27 6.98
C ILE A 213 -8.39 -19.79 6.82
N LYS A 214 -9.08 -20.56 7.67
CA LYS A 214 -9.06 -22.03 7.61
C LYS A 214 -9.54 -22.55 6.25
N LYS A 215 -10.59 -21.95 5.69
CA LYS A 215 -11.13 -22.33 4.37
C LYS A 215 -10.15 -22.04 3.24
N ASP A 216 -9.49 -20.90 3.29
CA ASP A 216 -8.50 -20.53 2.26
C ASP A 216 -7.27 -21.42 2.33
N ILE A 217 -6.76 -21.71 3.53
CA ILE A 217 -5.63 -22.61 3.75
C ILE A 217 -5.93 -24.03 3.26
N GLN A 218 -7.15 -24.54 3.45
CA GLN A 218 -7.57 -25.84 2.90
C GLN A 218 -7.46 -25.90 1.37
N SER A 219 -7.67 -24.77 0.70
CA SER A 219 -7.61 -24.63 -0.75
C SER A 219 -6.28 -24.07 -1.28
N ILE A 220 -5.29 -23.84 -0.41
CA ILE A 220 -4.05 -23.17 -0.80
C ILE A 220 -3.27 -24.05 -1.77
N LYS A 221 -2.92 -23.48 -2.92
CA LYS A 221 -2.10 -24.18 -3.91
C LYS A 221 -0.64 -24.05 -3.51
N LYS A 222 0.01 -25.18 -3.21
CA LYS A 222 1.47 -25.21 -3.06
C LYS A 222 2.13 -24.87 -4.40
N THR A 223 3.04 -23.91 -4.37
CA THR A 223 3.83 -23.47 -5.53
C THR A 223 5.30 -23.78 -5.26
N ALA A 224 6.06 -24.07 -6.31
CA ALA A 224 7.50 -24.27 -6.20
C ALA A 224 8.21 -22.95 -5.84
N GLN A 225 7.70 -21.84 -6.39
CA GLN A 225 8.16 -20.52 -6.03
C GLN A 225 7.59 -20.08 -4.68
N ASN A 226 8.44 -19.50 -3.83
CA ASN A 226 8.04 -18.78 -2.63
C ASN A 226 8.63 -17.36 -2.66
N ASN A 227 7.79 -16.39 -3.06
CA ASN A 227 8.16 -14.98 -3.17
C ASN A 227 8.32 -14.29 -1.81
N GLN A 228 7.94 -14.93 -0.70
CA GLN A 228 8.24 -14.44 0.65
C GLN A 228 9.75 -14.28 0.88
N ASN A 229 10.58 -15.13 0.26
CA ASN A 229 12.03 -15.12 0.41
C ASN A 229 12.71 -13.93 -0.28
N ILE A 230 11.99 -13.23 -1.17
CA ILE A 230 12.46 -12.08 -1.95
C ILE A 230 11.51 -10.88 -1.77
N LEU A 231 10.87 -10.80 -0.61
CA LEU A 231 10.09 -9.67 -0.14
C LEU A 231 10.90 -8.92 0.94
N PHE A 232 11.07 -7.60 0.77
CA PHE A 232 11.93 -6.78 1.63
C PHE A 232 11.14 -5.63 2.28
N ASN A 233 11.31 -5.43 3.58
CA ASN A 233 10.73 -4.28 4.29
C ASN A 233 11.65 -3.05 4.20
N GLU A 234 11.86 -2.54 2.99
CA GLU A 234 12.83 -1.48 2.71
C GLU A 234 12.25 -0.41 1.78
N ASP A 235 12.88 0.77 1.79
CA ASP A 235 12.63 1.81 0.80
C ASP A 235 13.18 1.36 -0.55
N SER A 236 12.30 1.19 -1.53
CA SER A 236 12.64 0.76 -2.89
C SER A 236 13.74 1.60 -3.57
N ARG A 237 13.90 2.88 -3.23
CA ARG A 237 14.97 3.75 -3.78
C ARG A 237 16.38 3.23 -3.44
N VAL A 238 16.52 2.50 -2.33
CA VAL A 238 17.79 1.96 -1.83
C VAL A 238 17.79 0.43 -1.88
N GLY A 239 16.71 -0.21 -1.45
CA GLY A 239 16.60 -1.67 -1.34
C GLY A 239 16.74 -2.38 -2.68
N ILE A 240 16.21 -1.81 -3.78
CA ILE A 240 16.36 -2.41 -5.11
C ILE A 240 17.83 -2.50 -5.52
N GLU A 241 18.61 -1.43 -5.25
CA GLU A 241 20.03 -1.41 -5.58
C GLU A 241 20.81 -2.49 -4.83
N LYS A 242 20.46 -2.71 -3.55
CA LYS A 242 21.10 -3.62 -2.61
C LYS A 242 20.76 -5.10 -2.84
N GLU A 243 19.49 -5.42 -3.09
CA GLU A 243 18.97 -6.80 -3.02
C GLU A 243 18.77 -7.45 -4.39
N VAL A 244 18.83 -6.67 -5.48
CA VAL A 244 18.55 -7.15 -6.83
C VAL A 244 19.79 -7.04 -7.71
N GLU A 245 20.16 -8.13 -8.36
CA GLU A 245 21.29 -8.15 -9.29
C GLU A 245 21.00 -7.34 -10.56
N ASN A 246 22.04 -6.73 -11.13
CA ASN A 246 21.90 -5.98 -12.37
C ASN A 246 21.55 -6.92 -13.55
N ASN A 247 20.75 -6.44 -14.50
CA ASN A 247 20.29 -7.21 -15.66
C ASN A 247 19.68 -8.58 -15.31
N SER A 248 18.94 -8.68 -14.20
CA SER A 248 18.30 -9.91 -13.73
C SER A 248 16.78 -9.92 -13.93
N ILE A 249 16.15 -8.76 -14.10
CA ILE A 249 14.69 -8.60 -14.16
C ILE A 249 14.19 -8.57 -15.61
N ASP A 250 13.17 -9.38 -15.91
CA ASP A 250 12.51 -9.43 -17.22
C ASP A 250 11.30 -8.48 -17.30
N LEU A 251 10.58 -8.32 -16.19
CA LEU A 251 9.30 -7.63 -16.16
C LEU A 251 9.08 -6.87 -14.85
N VAL A 252 8.69 -5.60 -14.94
CA VAL A 252 8.26 -4.80 -13.80
C VAL A 252 6.77 -4.51 -13.95
N ILE A 253 5.98 -4.82 -12.94
CA ILE A 253 4.56 -4.45 -12.86
C ILE A 253 4.43 -3.68 -11.54
N THR A 254 4.04 -2.42 -11.61
CA THR A 254 4.04 -1.58 -10.39
C THR A 254 3.08 -0.41 -10.45
N SER A 255 2.78 0.12 -9.26
CA SER A 255 2.00 1.34 -9.05
C SER A 255 2.57 2.08 -7.84
N PRO A 256 3.35 3.16 -8.01
CA PRO A 256 3.80 3.98 -6.89
C PRO A 256 2.62 4.59 -6.12
N PRO A 257 2.85 5.05 -4.88
CA PRO A 257 2.01 6.10 -4.30
C PRO A 257 1.79 7.24 -5.30
N TYR A 258 0.54 7.57 -5.59
CA TYR A 258 0.23 8.67 -6.52
C TYR A 258 0.47 10.02 -5.87
N LEU A 259 0.76 11.04 -6.69
CA LEU A 259 0.95 12.44 -6.28
C LEU A 259 -0.39 13.12 -5.86
N ASN A 260 -1.08 12.56 -4.88
CA ASN A 260 -2.42 12.99 -4.46
C ASN A 260 -2.52 13.39 -2.98
N SER A 261 -1.37 13.63 -2.34
CA SER A 261 -1.26 13.96 -0.91
C SER A 261 -1.87 12.94 0.05
N ARG A 262 -1.95 11.66 -0.36
CA ARG A 262 -2.28 10.56 0.54
C ARG A 262 -1.02 10.05 1.21
N ASP A 263 -1.10 9.93 2.52
CA ASP A 263 -0.07 9.32 3.35
C ASP A 263 -0.61 7.95 3.83
N TYR A 264 0.04 6.88 3.36
CA TYR A 264 -0.34 5.53 3.74
C TYR A 264 -0.05 5.24 5.22
N THR A 265 0.86 5.97 5.86
CA THR A 265 1.05 5.88 7.31
C THR A 265 -0.18 6.44 8.06
N ASP A 266 -0.82 7.50 7.57
CA ASP A 266 -2.07 8.04 8.13
C ASP A 266 -3.24 7.09 7.92
N THR A 267 -3.32 6.47 6.74
CA THR A 267 -4.42 5.55 6.36
C THR A 267 -4.45 4.29 7.23
N TYR A 268 -3.27 3.85 7.68
CA TYR A 268 -3.06 2.64 8.48
C TYR A 268 -2.60 2.94 9.91
N MET A 269 -2.77 4.19 10.35
CA MET A 269 -2.24 4.67 11.63
C MET A 269 -2.85 3.94 12.83
N LEU A 270 -4.11 3.52 12.73
CA LEU A 270 -4.77 2.78 13.80
C LEU A 270 -4.05 1.46 14.03
N GLU A 271 -3.83 0.68 12.98
CA GLU A 271 -3.13 -0.59 13.03
C GLU A 271 -1.67 -0.43 13.48
N LEU A 272 -0.93 0.52 12.91
CA LEU A 272 0.47 0.77 13.25
C LEU A 272 0.65 1.02 14.76
N LYS A 273 -0.22 1.85 15.35
CA LYS A 273 -0.22 2.17 16.79
C LYS A 273 -0.70 1.01 17.66
N THR A 274 -1.80 0.36 17.26
CA THR A 274 -2.42 -0.71 18.06
C THR A 274 -1.52 -1.93 18.16
N LEU A 275 -0.86 -2.28 17.06
CA LEU A 275 -0.06 -3.50 16.96
C LEU A 275 1.40 -3.30 17.41
N GLY A 276 1.79 -2.08 17.80
CA GLY A 276 3.13 -1.77 18.27
C GLY A 276 4.19 -1.71 17.15
N LEU A 277 3.76 -1.51 15.91
CA LEU A 277 4.67 -1.27 14.76
C LEU A 277 5.26 0.15 14.80
N THR A 278 4.58 1.05 15.49
CA THR A 278 5.12 2.36 15.91
C THR A 278 4.65 2.63 17.34
N ASN A 279 5.57 2.94 18.24
CA ASN A 279 5.34 3.16 19.67
C ASN A 279 5.48 4.63 20.07
N THR A 280 6.08 5.47 19.23
CA THR A 280 6.28 6.91 19.48
C THR A 280 5.90 7.77 18.27
N TYR A 281 5.67 9.06 18.48
CA TYR A 281 5.46 10.01 17.37
C TYR A 281 6.72 10.19 16.51
N GLU A 282 7.90 10.00 17.09
CA GLU A 282 9.17 10.02 16.37
C GLU A 282 9.30 8.82 15.43
N GLU A 283 8.94 7.61 15.87
CA GLU A 283 8.91 6.43 14.99
C GLU A 283 7.94 6.61 13.82
N VAL A 284 6.77 7.20 14.06
CA VAL A 284 5.82 7.56 12.98
C VAL A 284 6.45 8.54 11.99
N ARG A 285 7.15 9.57 12.49
CA ARG A 285 7.85 10.53 11.65
C ARG A 285 8.97 9.87 10.84
N ASN A 286 9.80 9.03 11.47
CA ASN A 286 10.89 8.32 10.83
C ASN A 286 10.40 7.38 9.72
N LEU A 287 9.23 6.75 9.90
CA LEU A 287 8.60 5.94 8.85
C LEU A 287 8.18 6.81 7.66
N ARG A 288 7.52 7.95 7.91
CA ARG A 288 7.11 8.90 6.86
C ARG A 288 8.28 9.48 6.07
N GLU A 289 9.39 9.77 6.74
CA GLU A 289 10.58 10.29 6.06
C GLU A 289 11.18 9.28 5.05
N LYS A 290 10.89 7.99 5.22
CA LYS A 290 11.28 6.92 4.28
C LYS A 290 10.25 6.63 3.19
N THR A 291 9.03 7.15 3.29
CA THR A 291 8.04 6.96 2.22
C THR A 291 8.33 7.84 1.01
N LEU A 292 7.74 7.49 -0.13
CA LEU A 292 7.77 8.33 -1.32
C LEU A 292 7.20 9.73 -1.01
N ARG A 293 7.81 10.79 -1.55
CA ARG A 293 7.46 12.19 -1.25
C ARG A 293 6.20 12.66 -1.99
N SER A 294 5.12 11.89 -1.84
CA SER A 294 3.81 12.12 -2.48
C SER A 294 2.78 12.79 -1.54
N HIS A 295 3.23 13.26 -0.37
CA HIS A 295 2.37 13.77 0.70
C HIS A 295 3.00 14.93 1.47
N VAL A 296 2.17 15.69 2.20
CA VAL A 296 2.56 16.98 2.83
C VAL A 296 2.71 16.93 4.35
N GLN A 297 2.57 15.75 4.96
CA GLN A 297 2.70 15.53 6.40
C GLN A 297 4.13 15.75 6.90
N ILE A 298 5.11 15.67 5.99
CA ILE A 298 6.50 16.01 6.25
C ILE A 298 6.83 17.28 5.48
N LYS A 299 7.39 18.25 6.20
CA LYS A 299 8.03 19.42 5.59
C LYS A 299 9.46 19.04 5.23
N TRP A 300 9.67 18.68 3.98
CA TRP A 300 10.96 18.27 3.47
C TRP A 300 11.92 19.46 3.42
N GLN A 301 13.16 19.27 3.90
CA GLN A 301 14.24 20.24 3.79
C GLN A 301 15.24 19.77 2.72
N ASP A 302 14.72 19.53 1.51
CA ASP A 302 15.49 19.00 0.39
C ASP A 302 15.31 19.92 -0.82
N ASN A 303 16.43 20.40 -1.37
CA ASN A 303 16.48 21.32 -2.50
C ASN A 303 16.83 20.63 -3.84
N GLU A 304 16.92 19.31 -3.88
CA GLU A 304 17.18 18.52 -5.10
C GLU A 304 16.13 18.82 -6.18
N SER A 305 16.56 18.91 -7.43
CA SER A 305 15.67 19.08 -8.58
C SER A 305 16.17 18.26 -9.74
N ILE A 306 15.30 18.05 -10.72
CA ILE A 306 15.61 17.33 -11.94
C ILE A 306 15.45 18.27 -13.13
N ASN A 307 16.29 18.11 -14.14
CA ASN A 307 16.19 18.86 -15.39
C ASN A 307 15.10 18.26 -16.27
N ASN A 308 13.88 18.78 -16.16
CA ASN A 308 12.73 18.36 -16.94
C ASN A 308 11.86 19.57 -17.27
N LYS A 309 11.82 19.97 -18.54
CA LYS A 309 11.14 21.20 -19.00
C LYS A 309 9.64 21.22 -18.71
N THR A 310 8.98 20.06 -18.82
CA THR A 310 7.54 19.94 -18.57
C THR A 310 7.23 20.13 -17.09
N LEU A 311 8.04 19.54 -16.20
CA LEU A 311 7.98 19.74 -14.76
C LEU A 311 8.29 21.19 -14.36
N GLU A 312 9.35 21.79 -14.89
CA GLU A 312 9.71 23.19 -14.62
C GLU A 312 8.58 24.15 -15.00
N SER A 313 7.99 23.95 -16.17
CA SER A 313 6.84 24.74 -16.65
C SER A 313 5.62 24.52 -15.74
N THR A 314 5.36 23.28 -15.34
CA THR A 314 4.26 22.94 -14.43
C THR A 314 4.45 23.58 -13.04
N LEU A 315 5.66 23.53 -12.48
CA LEU A 315 5.98 24.14 -11.19
C LEU A 315 5.85 25.67 -11.24
N LYS A 316 6.24 26.30 -12.35
CA LYS A 316 6.04 27.73 -12.57
C LYS A 316 4.54 28.08 -12.58
N LEU A 317 3.72 27.35 -13.35
CA LEU A 317 2.26 27.54 -13.38
C LEU A 317 1.63 27.33 -12.00
N LEU A 318 2.02 26.27 -11.28
CA LEU A 318 1.55 26.02 -9.93
C LEU A 318 1.89 27.18 -8.99
N LYS A 319 3.10 27.73 -9.08
CA LYS A 319 3.53 28.87 -8.28
C LYS A 319 2.71 30.12 -8.60
N ASP A 320 2.55 30.44 -9.88
CA ASP A 320 1.79 31.59 -10.35
C ASP A 320 0.33 31.50 -9.87
N CYS A 321 -0.33 30.34 -10.05
CA CYS A 321 -1.72 30.14 -9.59
C CYS A 321 -1.87 30.03 -8.07
N SER A 322 -0.82 29.61 -7.34
CA SER A 322 -0.89 29.50 -5.87
C SER A 322 -0.93 30.86 -5.17
N GLY A 323 -0.40 31.92 -5.79
CA GLY A 323 -0.45 33.28 -5.24
C GLY A 323 -1.87 33.86 -5.19
N ASP A 324 -2.76 33.37 -6.05
CA ASP A 324 -4.15 33.81 -6.19
C ASP A 324 -5.14 32.98 -5.34
N GLN A 325 -4.65 31.97 -4.60
CA GLN A 325 -5.47 31.06 -3.80
C GLN A 325 -4.95 30.94 -2.36
N GLU A 326 -5.86 30.74 -1.40
CA GLU A 326 -5.46 30.42 -0.03
C GLU A 326 -4.80 29.03 -0.01
N MET A 327 -3.46 29.01 0.10
CA MET A 327 -2.70 27.76 0.14
C MET A 327 -2.99 27.00 1.43
N TRP A 328 -3.71 25.87 1.33
CA TRP A 328 -3.95 25.01 2.49
C TRP A 328 -2.66 24.38 3.06
N ASN A 329 -1.58 24.29 2.26
CA ASN A 329 -0.26 23.86 2.71
C ASN A 329 0.85 24.41 1.79
N SER A 330 1.83 25.09 2.38
CA SER A 330 2.98 25.68 1.64
C SER A 330 3.95 24.65 1.05
N SER A 331 3.88 23.39 1.50
CA SER A 331 4.79 22.31 1.09
C SER A 331 4.35 21.60 -0.21
N ILE A 332 3.26 22.02 -0.84
CA ILE A 332 2.73 21.37 -2.05
C ILE A 332 3.71 21.47 -3.21
N LEU A 333 4.32 22.64 -3.44
CA LEU A 333 5.30 22.81 -4.52
C LEU A 333 6.52 21.90 -4.31
N ASP A 334 7.01 21.79 -3.07
CA ASP A 334 8.12 20.91 -2.72
C ASP A 334 7.74 19.44 -2.87
N MET A 335 6.54 19.05 -2.42
CA MET A 335 6.03 17.69 -2.63
C MET A 335 5.98 17.32 -4.11
N VAL A 336 5.45 18.20 -4.97
CA VAL A 336 5.40 17.97 -6.43
C VAL A 336 6.81 17.81 -6.99
N ARG A 337 7.73 18.73 -6.70
CA ARG A 337 9.13 18.67 -7.15
C ARG A 337 9.81 17.38 -6.70
N LEU A 338 9.77 17.10 -5.39
CA LEU A 338 10.49 15.99 -4.78
C LEU A 338 9.89 14.62 -5.12
N TYR A 339 8.60 14.54 -5.43
CA TYR A 339 7.98 13.34 -5.99
C TYR A 339 8.69 12.91 -7.27
N PHE A 340 8.94 13.84 -8.19
CA PHE A 340 9.60 13.52 -9.45
C PHE A 340 11.11 13.27 -9.29
N VAL A 341 11.76 13.88 -8.30
CA VAL A 341 13.12 13.48 -7.88
C VAL A 341 13.13 12.01 -7.45
N ASP A 342 12.14 11.58 -6.65
CA ASP A 342 12.03 10.17 -6.29
C ASP A 342 11.73 9.26 -7.48
N MET A 343 10.87 9.68 -8.40
CA MET A 343 10.61 8.92 -9.64
C MET A 343 11.87 8.74 -10.47
N GLN A 344 12.71 9.76 -10.59
CA GLN A 344 14.01 9.62 -11.27
C GLN A 344 14.89 8.59 -10.57
N LYS A 345 15.04 8.66 -9.24
CA LYS A 345 15.82 7.67 -8.47
C LYS A 345 15.30 6.24 -8.67
N ILE A 346 13.98 6.06 -8.71
CA ILE A 346 13.34 4.77 -8.96
C ILE A 346 13.60 4.27 -10.38
N PHE A 347 13.38 5.09 -11.41
CA PHE A 347 13.66 4.69 -12.79
C PHE A 347 15.14 4.37 -13.00
N HIS A 348 16.04 5.15 -12.40
CA HIS A 348 17.48 4.91 -12.44
C HIS A 348 17.86 3.51 -11.92
N VAL A 349 17.39 3.16 -10.71
CA VAL A 349 17.71 1.83 -10.14
C VAL A 349 17.05 0.72 -10.95
N ILE A 350 15.78 0.87 -11.38
CA ILE A 350 15.09 -0.12 -12.20
C ILE A 350 15.82 -0.35 -13.52
N TYR A 351 16.28 0.71 -14.20
CA TYR A 351 16.99 0.60 -15.48
C TYR A 351 18.22 -0.29 -15.37
N LYS A 352 18.98 -0.21 -14.27
CA LYS A 352 20.13 -1.08 -14.03
C LYS A 352 19.75 -2.55 -13.82
N LYS A 353 18.60 -2.82 -13.20
CA LYS A 353 18.16 -4.19 -12.86
C LYS A 353 17.47 -4.91 -14.02
N VAL A 354 16.81 -4.17 -14.90
CA VAL A 354 16.08 -4.74 -16.05
C VAL A 354 17.05 -5.24 -17.13
N LYS A 355 16.76 -6.39 -17.73
CA LYS A 355 17.47 -6.96 -18.88
C LYS A 355 17.18 -6.14 -20.15
N LEU A 356 18.07 -6.21 -21.15
CA LEU A 356 17.77 -5.67 -22.48
C LEU A 356 16.50 -6.33 -23.04
N GLY A 357 15.56 -5.55 -23.56
CA GLY A 357 14.24 -5.99 -24.00
C GLY A 357 13.26 -6.29 -22.86
N GLY A 358 13.65 -6.08 -21.60
CA GLY A 358 12.75 -6.19 -20.45
C GLY A 358 11.75 -5.04 -20.41
N ARG A 359 10.53 -5.33 -19.94
CA ARG A 359 9.40 -4.38 -19.99
C ARG A 359 8.97 -3.92 -18.62
N ILE A 360 8.40 -2.73 -18.57
CA ILE A 360 7.87 -2.10 -17.36
C ILE A 360 6.46 -1.61 -17.67
N TYR A 361 5.52 -1.98 -16.80
CA TYR A 361 4.15 -1.52 -16.78
C TYR A 361 3.96 -0.67 -15.52
N PHE A 362 4.09 0.64 -15.69
CA PHE A 362 4.10 1.61 -14.59
C PHE A 362 2.75 2.33 -14.51
N ASN A 363 1.91 1.92 -13.58
CA ASN A 363 0.59 2.50 -13.38
C ASN A 363 0.65 3.76 -12.51
N VAL A 364 0.19 4.89 -13.02
CA VAL A 364 0.17 6.16 -12.29
C VAL A 364 -1.02 7.01 -12.72
N SER A 365 -1.40 7.98 -11.89
CA SER A 365 -2.44 8.96 -12.22
C SER A 365 -1.89 10.36 -12.32
N ASN A 366 -2.43 11.12 -13.27
CA ASN A 366 -2.36 12.57 -13.25
C ASN A 366 -2.95 13.11 -11.95
N SER A 367 -2.46 14.28 -11.56
CA SER A 367 -2.80 14.94 -10.32
C SER A 367 -3.18 16.38 -10.60
N ALA A 368 -3.71 17.09 -9.60
CA ALA A 368 -4.02 18.50 -9.75
C ALA A 368 -3.86 19.22 -8.41
N TYR A 369 -3.38 20.47 -8.47
CA TYR A 369 -3.22 21.41 -7.37
C TYR A 369 -3.40 22.83 -7.91
N PHE A 370 -4.03 23.72 -7.13
CA PHE A 370 -4.25 25.12 -7.54
C PHE A 370 -4.92 25.27 -8.93
N ASN A 371 -5.85 24.36 -9.26
CA ASN A 371 -6.48 24.24 -10.58
C ASN A 371 -5.54 23.98 -11.78
N VAL A 372 -4.27 23.66 -11.51
CA VAL A 372 -3.31 23.24 -12.51
C VAL A 372 -3.27 21.71 -12.53
N MET A 373 -3.49 21.12 -13.72
CA MET A 373 -3.27 19.70 -13.94
C MET A 373 -1.77 19.42 -14.00
N ILE A 374 -1.32 18.47 -13.20
CA ILE A 374 0.02 17.91 -13.29
C ILE A 374 -0.07 16.65 -14.14
N ASN A 375 0.52 16.69 -15.33
CA ASN A 375 0.57 15.55 -16.23
C ASN A 375 1.64 14.54 -15.78
N THR A 376 1.38 13.88 -14.65
CA THR A 376 2.28 12.90 -14.05
C THR A 376 2.66 11.79 -15.02
N LEU A 377 1.74 11.38 -15.90
CA LEU A 377 2.02 10.37 -16.93
C LEU A 377 3.16 10.79 -17.87
N GLU A 378 3.11 12.01 -18.41
CA GLU A 378 4.14 12.49 -19.34
C GLU A 378 5.44 12.85 -18.62
N ILE A 379 5.37 13.50 -17.47
CA ILE A 379 6.58 13.83 -16.71
C ILE A 379 7.33 12.55 -16.32
N CYS A 380 6.63 11.51 -15.84
CA CYS A 380 7.26 10.22 -15.57
C CYS A 380 7.81 9.55 -16.84
N ALA A 381 7.12 9.63 -17.98
CA ALA A 381 7.60 9.10 -19.24
C ALA A 381 8.87 9.81 -19.74
N GLU A 382 8.94 11.14 -19.65
CA GLU A 382 10.13 11.93 -20.00
C GLU A 382 11.32 11.61 -19.08
N ILE A 383 11.07 11.45 -17.78
CA ILE A 383 12.11 11.02 -16.83
C ILE A 383 12.61 9.63 -17.19
N ALA A 384 11.71 8.68 -17.48
CA ALA A 384 12.10 7.33 -17.88
C ALA A 384 12.96 7.33 -19.16
N GLU A 385 12.64 8.16 -20.17
CA GLU A 385 13.48 8.31 -21.36
C GLU A 385 14.86 8.91 -21.03
N SER A 386 14.92 9.87 -20.10
CA SER A 386 16.19 10.45 -19.66
C SER A 386 17.11 9.47 -18.93
N GLU A 387 16.54 8.44 -18.28
CA GLU A 387 17.29 7.34 -17.65
C GLU A 387 17.64 6.20 -18.63
N GLY A 388 17.15 6.27 -19.88
CA GLY A 388 17.51 5.35 -20.96
C GLY A 388 16.41 4.40 -21.42
N PHE A 389 15.22 4.42 -20.82
CA PHE A 389 14.11 3.62 -21.31
C PHE A 389 13.55 4.14 -22.64
N LYS A 390 12.98 3.25 -23.43
CA LYS A 390 12.11 3.60 -24.55
C LYS A 390 10.65 3.49 -24.11
N VAL A 391 9.93 4.62 -24.10
CA VAL A 391 8.48 4.62 -23.84
C VAL A 391 7.76 4.14 -25.10
N ILE A 392 7.07 3.00 -25.01
CA ILE A 392 6.34 2.40 -26.13
C ILE A 392 5.00 3.14 -26.32
N GLU A 393 4.25 3.28 -25.23
CA GLU A 393 2.93 3.90 -25.22
C GLU A 393 2.45 4.22 -23.79
N ILE A 394 1.48 5.12 -23.69
CA ILE A 394 0.73 5.42 -22.47
C ILE A 394 -0.70 4.91 -22.65
N ARG A 395 -1.08 3.90 -21.87
CA ARG A 395 -2.41 3.27 -21.94
C ARG A 395 -3.38 4.00 -21.03
N LYS A 396 -4.46 4.54 -21.60
CA LYS A 396 -5.53 5.23 -20.88
C LYS A 396 -6.37 4.20 -20.12
N ALA A 397 -6.23 4.16 -18.79
CA ALA A 397 -6.80 3.09 -17.99
C ALA A 397 -8.17 3.46 -17.43
N ARG A 398 -8.29 4.62 -16.77
CA ARG A 398 -9.59 5.17 -16.33
C ARG A 398 -9.52 6.65 -15.98
N LYS A 399 -10.70 7.28 -15.84
CA LYS A 399 -10.85 8.65 -15.37
C LYS A 399 -11.16 8.68 -13.87
N LEU A 400 -10.39 9.45 -13.12
CA LEU A 400 -10.59 9.75 -11.72
C LEU A 400 -11.21 11.13 -11.55
N LYS A 401 -11.99 11.31 -10.47
CA LYS A 401 -12.50 12.63 -10.11
C LYS A 401 -11.42 13.40 -9.34
N PRO A 402 -11.12 14.66 -9.70
CA PRO A 402 -10.26 15.50 -8.90
C PRO A 402 -10.94 15.89 -7.58
N SER A 403 -10.16 16.52 -6.70
CA SER A 403 -10.69 17.05 -5.44
C SER A 403 -11.82 18.06 -5.70
N PRO A 404 -12.83 18.19 -4.82
CA PRO A 404 -13.93 19.14 -5.02
C PRO A 404 -13.49 20.57 -5.35
N GLN A 405 -12.37 21.00 -4.77
CA GLN A 405 -11.78 22.33 -4.98
C GLN A 405 -11.33 22.60 -6.43
N GLN A 406 -11.12 21.55 -7.23
CA GLN A 406 -10.58 21.64 -8.60
C GLN A 406 -11.59 21.33 -9.69
N LYS A 407 -12.77 20.82 -9.31
CA LYS A 407 -13.75 20.26 -10.26
C LYS A 407 -14.31 21.26 -11.25
N GLU A 408 -14.29 22.55 -10.92
CA GLU A 408 -14.78 23.60 -11.80
C GLU A 408 -13.89 23.80 -13.04
N GLN A 409 -12.58 23.55 -12.91
CA GLN A 409 -11.61 23.76 -14.00
C GLN A 409 -11.05 22.45 -14.57
N ILE A 410 -11.07 21.38 -13.78
CA ILE A 410 -10.55 20.07 -14.17
C ILE A 410 -11.68 19.05 -14.04
N GLU A 411 -12.15 18.54 -15.18
CA GLU A 411 -13.25 17.59 -15.20
C GLU A 411 -12.83 16.22 -14.65
N ASN A 412 -11.68 15.72 -15.12
CA ASN A 412 -11.18 14.38 -14.81
C ASN A 412 -9.64 14.35 -14.78
N LEU A 413 -9.10 13.44 -13.98
CA LEU A 413 -7.68 13.06 -13.97
C LEU A 413 -7.53 11.70 -14.65
N LEU A 414 -6.55 11.56 -15.54
CA LEU A 414 -6.28 10.29 -16.21
C LEU A 414 -5.39 9.41 -15.33
N GLU A 415 -5.88 8.22 -14.98
CA GLU A 415 -5.05 7.09 -14.55
C GLU A 415 -4.66 6.27 -15.78
N GLY A 416 -3.38 5.94 -15.88
CA GLY A 416 -2.83 5.25 -17.04
C GLY A 416 -1.61 4.40 -16.72
N VAL A 417 -1.27 3.53 -17.66
CA VAL A 417 -0.10 2.64 -17.57
C VAL A 417 0.92 3.09 -18.60
N ILE A 418 2.08 3.53 -18.15
CA ILE A 418 3.23 3.83 -19.01
C ILE A 418 3.90 2.49 -19.31
N VAL A 419 3.91 2.10 -20.58
CA VAL A 419 4.58 0.88 -21.04
C VAL A 419 5.92 1.29 -21.64
N MET A 420 7.00 0.79 -21.06
CA MET A 420 8.36 1.12 -21.47
C MET A 420 9.25 -0.13 -21.51
N GLU A 421 10.33 -0.04 -22.26
CA GLU A 421 11.28 -1.14 -22.52
C GLU A 421 12.71 -0.62 -22.39
N LYS A 422 13.63 -1.48 -21.93
CA LYS A 422 15.08 -1.18 -21.90
C LYS A 422 15.76 -1.61 -23.18
#